data_AF-N1PXM4-F1
#
_entry.id   AF-N1PXM4-F1
#
_cell.length_a   1.000
_cell.length_b   1.000
_cell.length_c   1.000
_cell.angle_alpha   90.00
_cell.angle_beta   90.00
_cell.angle_gamma   90.00
#
_symmetry.space_group_name_H-M   'P 1'
#
loop_
_entity.id
_entity.type
_entity.pdbx_description
1 polymer ?
#
loop_
_entity_poly.entity_id
_entity_poly.type
_entity_poly.pdbx_seq_one_letter_code
_entity_poly.pdbx_strand_id
1 'polypeptide(L)'
;MYTDTTLTTATMTILTSADLIQGAVVEKRYTVVDDVQRTYGFPDNNAPSADIAYDCGRGYKAGDKGTYDDPRAMATAPSEVNKCEIIWDFYTEKYLISEDICA
;
A
#
# COMPACT_ATOMS: atom_id res chain seq x y z
N MET A 1 58.67 40.65 -39.17
CA MET A 1 57.84 39.47 -38.88
C MET A 1 57.13 39.74 -37.56
N TYR A 2 55.85 40.10 -37.59
CA TYR A 2 54.96 40.17 -36.43
C TYR A 2 53.76 39.28 -36.76
N THR A 3 53.45 38.35 -35.87
CA THR A 3 52.40 37.33 -36.05
C THR A 3 51.02 37.91 -35.80
N ASP A 4 50.11 37.48 -36.67
CA ASP A 4 48.68 37.74 -36.75
C ASP A 4 47.92 37.22 -35.52
N THR A 5 46.78 37.83 -35.18
CA THR A 5 45.79 37.19 -34.31
C THR A 5 44.40 37.68 -34.70
N THR A 6 43.77 36.93 -35.59
CA THR A 6 42.36 37.06 -35.95
C THR A 6 41.49 36.57 -34.80
N LEU A 7 40.54 37.41 -34.35
CA LEU A 7 39.61 37.08 -33.27
C LEU A 7 38.40 36.34 -33.87
N THR A 8 38.41 35.01 -33.83
CA THR A 8 37.28 34.20 -34.29
C THR A 8 36.16 34.25 -33.25
N THR A 9 35.03 34.86 -33.59
CA THR A 9 33.85 34.91 -32.72
C THR A 9 33.16 33.54 -32.73
N ALA A 10 33.17 32.83 -31.60
CA ALA A 10 32.44 31.58 -31.44
C ALA A 10 30.99 31.88 -31.06
N THR A 11 30.04 31.56 -31.94
CA THR A 11 28.61 31.60 -31.63
C THR A 11 28.25 30.38 -30.76
N MET A 12 27.78 30.65 -29.55
CA MET A 12 27.29 29.61 -28.62
C MET A 12 25.80 29.34 -28.92
N THR A 13 25.51 28.21 -29.53
CA THR A 13 24.13 27.73 -29.71
C THR A 13 23.63 27.12 -28.40
N ILE A 14 22.63 27.75 -27.79
CA ILE A 14 21.95 27.21 -26.60
C ILE A 14 21.03 26.08 -27.06
N LEU A 15 21.38 24.84 -26.75
CA LEU A 15 20.46 23.69 -26.86
C LEU A 15 19.46 23.79 -25.70
N THR A 16 18.21 24.15 -26.00
CA THR A 16 17.11 24.01 -25.03
C THR A 16 16.82 22.53 -24.86
N SER A 17 17.30 21.92 -23.78
CA SER A 17 16.83 20.60 -23.35
C SER A 17 15.40 20.75 -22.85
N ALA A 18 14.44 20.28 -23.63
CA ALA A 18 13.10 20.01 -23.13
C ALA A 18 13.20 18.75 -22.26
N ASP A 19 13.41 18.94 -20.97
CA ASP A 19 13.24 17.87 -19.99
C ASP A 19 11.78 17.42 -20.02
N LEU A 20 11.53 16.31 -20.72
CA LEU A 20 10.31 15.54 -20.54
C LEU A 20 10.35 15.04 -19.09
N ILE A 21 9.55 15.66 -18.24
CA ILE A 21 9.19 15.11 -16.93
C ILE A 21 8.43 13.82 -17.23
N GLN A 22 9.16 12.72 -17.37
CA GLN A 22 8.61 11.39 -17.28
C GLN A 22 8.16 11.25 -15.83
N GLY A 23 6.87 11.47 -15.58
CA GLY A 23 6.27 11.21 -14.28
C GLY A 23 6.72 9.82 -13.84
N ALA A 24 7.41 9.77 -12.70
CA ALA A 24 7.89 8.52 -12.14
C ALA A 24 6.69 7.57 -12.06
N VAL A 25 6.74 6.49 -12.84
CA VAL A 25 5.74 5.43 -12.73
C VAL A 25 5.99 4.82 -11.35
N VAL A 26 5.18 5.20 -10.37
CA VAL A 26 5.16 4.52 -9.08
C VAL A 26 4.64 3.12 -9.40
N GLU A 27 5.55 2.20 -9.63
CA GLU A 27 5.21 0.81 -9.82
C GLU A 27 4.50 0.35 -8.54
N LYS A 28 3.23 -0.04 -8.67
CA LYS A 28 2.43 -0.50 -7.55
C LYS A 28 3.03 -1.84 -7.11
N ARG A 29 3.93 -1.80 -6.12
CA ARG A 29 4.54 -2.99 -5.53
C ARG A 29 3.52 -3.64 -4.62
N TYR A 30 3.16 -4.88 -4.95
CA TYR A 30 2.38 -5.75 -4.08
C TYR A 30 3.16 -7.05 -3.92
N THR A 31 3.09 -7.64 -2.74
CA THR A 31 3.56 -9.01 -2.52
C THR A 31 2.33 -9.90 -2.54
N VAL A 32 2.35 -10.93 -3.39
CA VAL A 32 1.33 -11.98 -3.33
C VAL A 32 1.71 -12.93 -2.22
N VAL A 33 0.77 -13.18 -1.31
CA VAL A 33 0.92 -14.18 -0.25
C VAL A 33 -0.05 -15.32 -0.56
N ASP A 34 0.53 -16.46 -0.96
CA ASP A 34 -0.19 -17.70 -1.21
C ASP A 34 -0.55 -18.42 0.11
N ASP A 35 -1.54 -19.30 0.07
CA ASP A 35 -1.96 -20.20 1.16
C ASP A 35 -2.44 -19.56 2.48
N VAL A 36 -2.85 -18.29 2.47
CA VAL A 36 -3.46 -17.71 3.68
C VAL A 36 -4.93 -18.13 3.73
N GLN A 37 -5.35 -18.64 4.88
CA GLN A 37 -6.73 -18.94 5.21
C GLN A 37 -7.44 -17.64 5.65
N ARG A 38 -8.36 -17.13 4.82
CA ARG A 38 -9.14 -15.92 5.14
C ARG A 38 -10.57 -16.29 5.46
N THR A 39 -11.09 -15.67 6.49
CA THR A 39 -12.44 -15.91 6.98
C THR A 39 -13.12 -14.56 7.18
N TYR A 40 -14.27 -14.38 6.52
CA TYR A 40 -15.02 -13.13 6.55
C TYR A 40 -16.24 -13.32 7.45
N GLY A 41 -16.36 -12.49 8.48
CA GLY A 41 -17.33 -12.73 9.54
C GLY A 41 -16.85 -13.88 10.43
N PHE A 42 -17.75 -14.75 10.89
CA PHE A 42 -17.39 -15.73 11.90
C PHE A 42 -17.06 -17.13 11.37
N PRO A 43 -15.77 -17.52 11.33
CA PRO A 43 -15.38 -18.89 10.99
C PRO A 43 -15.39 -19.88 12.14
N ASP A 44 -15.06 -19.46 13.36
CA ASP A 44 -15.31 -20.12 14.64
C ASP A 44 -15.16 -19.06 15.73
N ASN A 45 -16.19 -18.93 16.53
CA ASN A 45 -16.26 -18.08 17.68
C ASN A 45 -16.74 -18.92 18.81
N ASN A 46 -15.84 -19.33 19.67
CA ASN A 46 -16.22 -20.09 20.85
C ASN A 46 -16.20 -19.10 22.04
N ALA A 47 -17.18 -18.19 22.17
CA ALA A 47 -18.54 -18.20 21.62
C ALA A 47 -18.84 -17.12 20.52
N PRO A 48 -19.90 -17.31 19.70
CA PRO A 48 -20.86 -16.28 19.28
C PRO A 48 -20.63 -14.79 19.02
N SER A 49 -19.49 -14.10 19.12
CA SER A 49 -19.53 -12.63 19.39
C SER A 49 -18.75 -11.67 18.49
N ALA A 50 -19.32 -10.53 18.12
CA ALA A 50 -18.55 -9.52 17.36
C ALA A 50 -17.26 -9.00 18.07
N ASP A 51 -16.85 -9.53 19.22
CA ASP A 51 -15.54 -9.27 19.83
C ASP A 51 -14.37 -9.60 18.89
N ILE A 52 -13.30 -8.82 19.03
CA ILE A 52 -12.02 -8.94 18.31
C ILE A 52 -10.88 -8.81 19.32
N ALA A 53 -9.72 -9.41 19.05
CA ALA A 53 -8.58 -9.40 19.97
C ALA A 53 -7.91 -8.04 20.16
N TYR A 54 -7.97 -7.14 19.15
CA TYR A 54 -7.17 -5.92 19.11
C TYR A 54 -8.02 -4.67 18.93
N ASP A 55 -7.76 -3.64 19.73
CA ASP A 55 -8.26 -2.28 19.48
C ASP A 55 -7.23 -1.52 18.64
N CYS A 56 -7.57 -1.28 17.38
CA CYS A 56 -6.78 -0.51 16.43
C CYS A 56 -7.24 0.96 16.34
N GLY A 57 -7.88 1.48 17.39
CA GLY A 57 -8.39 2.85 17.48
C GLY A 57 -9.89 2.97 17.18
N ARG A 58 -10.61 1.85 17.17
CA ARG A 58 -12.04 1.77 16.81
C ARG A 58 -12.85 0.81 17.71
N GLY A 59 -12.26 0.39 18.82
CA GLY A 59 -12.90 -0.44 19.83
C GLY A 59 -12.70 -1.94 19.60
N TYR A 60 -13.45 -2.74 20.36
CA TYR A 60 -13.31 -4.20 20.40
C TYR A 60 -14.49 -4.92 19.75
N LYS A 61 -15.10 -4.32 18.72
CA LYS A 61 -16.21 -4.94 18.00
C LYS A 61 -15.97 -4.91 16.50
N ALA A 62 -15.98 -6.08 15.86
CA ALA A 62 -15.96 -6.24 14.42
C ALA A 62 -17.15 -5.52 13.78
N GLY A 63 -16.88 -4.70 12.78
CA GLY A 63 -17.86 -3.94 12.02
C GLY A 63 -17.37 -3.61 10.62
N ASP A 64 -18.03 -2.62 10.00
CA ASP A 64 -17.47 -1.75 8.95
C ASP A 64 -17.71 -2.09 7.47
N LYS A 65 -17.56 -1.05 6.64
CA LYS A 65 -17.97 -1.01 5.23
C LYS A 65 -16.94 -1.59 4.25
N GLY A 66 -15.70 -1.77 4.70
CA GLY A 66 -14.59 -2.26 3.89
C GLY A 66 -14.02 -1.23 2.92
N THR A 67 -14.12 0.06 3.25
CA THR A 67 -13.38 1.14 2.56
C THR A 67 -12.02 1.36 3.23
N TYR A 68 -11.11 2.10 2.60
CA TYR A 68 -9.79 2.33 3.22
C TYR A 68 -9.90 3.04 4.57
N ASP A 69 -10.79 4.03 4.68
CA ASP A 69 -11.04 4.78 5.92
C ASP A 69 -11.96 4.03 6.91
N ASP A 70 -12.56 2.91 6.48
CA ASP A 70 -13.51 2.12 7.28
C ASP A 70 -13.35 0.62 6.93
N PRO A 71 -12.16 0.03 7.20
CA PRO A 71 -11.81 -1.30 6.73
C PRO A 71 -12.58 -2.37 7.51
N ARG A 72 -12.84 -3.52 6.91
CA ARG A 72 -13.54 -4.61 7.60
C ARG A 72 -12.58 -5.38 8.51
N ALA A 73 -13.00 -5.69 9.74
CA ALA A 73 -12.20 -6.53 10.62
C ALA A 73 -11.96 -7.92 10.00
N MET A 74 -10.75 -8.45 10.13
CA MET A 74 -10.40 -9.82 9.77
C MET A 74 -9.60 -10.50 10.88
N ALA A 75 -9.68 -11.83 10.88
CA ALA A 75 -8.82 -12.71 11.67
C ALA A 75 -7.79 -13.38 10.77
N THR A 76 -6.57 -13.57 11.28
CA THR A 76 -5.47 -14.23 10.56
C THR A 76 -4.56 -14.94 11.57
N ALA A 77 -3.73 -15.90 11.14
CA ALA A 77 -2.77 -16.52 12.03
C ALA A 77 -1.68 -15.51 12.44
N PRO A 78 -1.09 -15.64 13.65
CA PRO A 78 0.03 -14.80 14.04
C PRO A 78 1.14 -14.84 13.00
N SER A 79 1.73 -13.69 12.69
CA SER A 79 2.82 -13.47 11.70
C SER A 79 2.45 -13.46 10.21
N GLU A 80 1.21 -13.76 9.82
CA GLU A 80 0.77 -13.64 8.41
C GLU A 80 0.59 -12.17 7.99
N VAL A 81 0.06 -11.35 8.89
CA VAL A 81 -0.18 -9.91 8.71
C VAL A 81 0.16 -9.20 10.02
N ASN A 82 0.72 -7.99 9.97
CA ASN A 82 1.01 -7.25 11.19
C ASN A 82 -0.29 -6.87 11.90
N LYS A 83 -0.24 -6.79 13.23
CA LYS A 83 -1.36 -6.27 14.04
C LYS A 83 -1.76 -4.87 13.55
N CYS A 84 -3.07 -4.66 13.35
CA CYS A 84 -3.66 -3.41 12.85
C CYS A 84 -3.26 -3.00 11.42
N GLU A 85 -2.67 -3.90 10.64
CA GLU A 85 -2.34 -3.61 9.24
C GLU A 85 -3.58 -3.66 8.36
N ILE A 86 -3.74 -2.66 7.50
CA ILE A 86 -4.80 -2.58 6.49
C ILE A 86 -4.31 -3.25 5.21
N ILE A 87 -5.06 -4.23 4.71
CA ILE A 87 -4.77 -4.93 3.46
C ILE A 87 -5.94 -4.80 2.48
N TRP A 88 -5.65 -4.87 1.17
CA TRP A 88 -6.68 -5.00 0.14
C TRP A 88 -6.91 -6.48 -0.17
N ASP A 89 -8.17 -6.91 -0.09
CA ASP A 89 -8.56 -8.25 -0.50
C ASP A 89 -9.21 -8.24 -1.88
N PHE A 90 -8.59 -8.94 -2.83
CA PHE A 90 -9.05 -9.06 -4.20
C PHE A 90 -10.34 -9.88 -4.35
N TYR A 91 -10.65 -10.79 -3.42
CA TYR A 91 -11.84 -11.65 -3.54
C TYR A 91 -13.12 -10.94 -3.12
N THR A 92 -13.08 -10.14 -2.06
CA THR A 92 -14.24 -9.35 -1.61
C THR A 92 -14.26 -7.93 -2.17
N GLU A 93 -13.16 -7.49 -2.80
CA GLU A 93 -12.96 -6.11 -3.24
C GLU A 93 -13.17 -5.11 -2.10
N LYS A 94 -12.59 -5.42 -0.93
CA LYS A 94 -12.66 -4.61 0.29
C LYS A 94 -11.29 -4.41 0.90
N TYR A 95 -11.15 -3.31 1.64
CA TYR A 95 -10.08 -3.16 2.60
C TYR A 95 -10.42 -3.90 3.89
N LEU A 96 -9.46 -4.66 4.40
CA LEU A 96 -9.53 -5.39 5.66
C LEU A 96 -8.49 -4.84 6.64
N ILE A 97 -8.66 -5.09 7.94
CA ILE A 97 -7.68 -4.78 8.97
C ILE A 97 -7.50 -5.94 9.96
N SER A 98 -6.25 -6.28 10.27
CA SER A 98 -5.89 -7.36 11.18
C SER A 98 -6.18 -6.99 12.63
N GLU A 99 -7.38 -7.37 13.09
CA GLU A 99 -7.90 -7.03 14.42
C GLU A 99 -8.14 -8.24 15.31
N ASP A 100 -8.06 -9.42 14.74
CA ASP A 100 -8.32 -10.65 15.45
C ASP A 100 -7.35 -11.76 15.04
N ILE A 101 -7.31 -12.82 15.84
CA ILE A 101 -6.39 -13.94 15.64
C ILE A 101 -7.22 -15.19 15.34
N CYS A 102 -6.85 -15.94 14.30
CA CYS A 102 -7.43 -17.27 14.09
C CYS A 102 -6.99 -18.22 15.23
N ALA A 103 -7.94 -19.02 15.74
CA ALA A 103 -7.67 -20.10 16.70
C ALA A 103 -7.11 -21.35 16.03
#